data_AF-A0A7K4FVP8-F1
#
_entry.id   AF-A0A7K4FVP8-F1
#
_cell.length_a   1.000
_cell.length_b   1.000
_cell.length_c   1.000
_cell.angle_alpha   90.00
_cell.angle_beta   90.00
_cell.angle_gamma   90.00
#
_symmetry.space_group_name_H-M   'P 1'
#
loop_
_entity.id
_entity.type
_entity.pdbx_description
1 polymer ?
#
loop_
_entity_poly.entity_id
_entity_poly.type
_entity_poly.pdbx_seq_one_letter_code
_entity_poly.pdbx_strand_id
1 'polypeptide(L)'
;NWEHGVITMGASMESARTSAVVGKTDEMEFNPMAIIDFMSIHIGKYLENYLAFGKSIKNPPKIFGANYFLKNEKGVFLNSKDDKKVWLSWITKRIEEKSDAIETPVGLIPVYSDLREIFAEVLGKEYTKKDYETQFSIRLTKYKEKFERIRGIYSKVNGMPDEVNKALDEQIERINKYIKKYGDVVSPFNL
;
A
#
# COMPACT_ATOMS: atom_id res chain seq x y z
N ASN A 1 -2.45 8.62 7.87
CA ASN A 1 -3.70 9.00 8.59
C ASN A 1 -4.89 8.40 7.83
N TRP A 2 -6.14 8.63 8.26
CA TRP A 2 -7.32 8.06 7.61
C TRP A 2 -7.43 8.42 6.12
N GLU A 3 -7.38 9.70 5.81
CA GLU A 3 -7.46 10.22 4.43
C GLU A 3 -6.39 9.61 3.53
N HIS A 4 -5.13 9.62 3.98
CA HIS A 4 -4.02 9.00 3.25
C HIS A 4 -4.25 7.51 3.01
N GLY A 5 -4.73 6.76 4.00
CA GLY A 5 -5.02 5.34 3.87
C GLY A 5 -6.17 5.07 2.90
N VAL A 6 -7.28 5.80 3.02
CA VAL A 6 -8.43 5.70 2.10
C VAL A 6 -7.98 5.95 0.67
N ILE A 7 -7.23 7.02 0.43
CA ILE A 7 -6.90 7.44 -0.94
C ILE A 7 -5.77 6.60 -1.53
N THR A 8 -4.65 6.46 -0.82
CA THR A 8 -3.43 5.87 -1.39
C THR A 8 -3.36 4.35 -1.28
N MET A 9 -4.08 3.74 -0.32
CA MET A 9 -4.13 2.29 -0.16
C MET A 9 -5.42 1.71 -0.74
N GLY A 10 -6.57 2.29 -0.39
CA GLY A 10 -7.88 1.82 -0.85
C GLY A 10 -8.20 2.27 -2.27
N ALA A 11 -8.33 3.59 -2.48
CA ALA A 11 -8.79 4.19 -3.73
C ALA A 11 -7.76 4.03 -4.85
N SER A 12 -6.49 3.81 -4.52
CA SER A 12 -5.43 3.62 -5.50
C SER A 12 -5.08 2.15 -5.68
N MET A 13 -5.95 1.21 -5.31
CA MET A 13 -5.65 -0.21 -5.45
C MET A 13 -5.69 -0.64 -6.92
N GLU A 14 -4.63 -1.33 -7.33
CA GLU A 14 -4.52 -2.01 -8.63
C GLU A 14 -4.23 -3.49 -8.34
N SER A 15 -4.88 -4.40 -9.06
CA SER A 15 -4.65 -5.84 -8.95
C SER A 15 -4.51 -6.48 -10.32
N ALA A 16 -3.62 -7.46 -10.47
CA ALA A 16 -3.55 -8.25 -11.69
C ALA A 16 -4.86 -9.03 -11.88
N ARG A 17 -5.34 -9.11 -13.13
CA ARG A 17 -6.52 -9.90 -13.48
C ARG A 17 -6.37 -11.35 -13.04
N THR A 18 -7.37 -11.87 -12.32
CA THR A 18 -7.41 -13.29 -11.95
C THR A 18 -7.91 -14.12 -13.12
N SER A 19 -7.55 -15.40 -13.15
CA SER A 19 -7.97 -16.37 -14.17
C SER A 19 -9.49 -16.59 -14.25
N ALA A 20 -10.29 -16.02 -13.35
CA ALA A 20 -11.75 -16.06 -13.39
C ALA A 20 -12.34 -15.14 -14.47
N VAL A 21 -11.57 -14.18 -14.99
CA VAL A 21 -11.96 -13.31 -16.10
C VAL A 21 -11.23 -13.77 -17.36
N VAL A 22 -11.97 -14.15 -18.40
CA VAL A 22 -11.41 -14.60 -19.69
C VAL A 22 -10.63 -13.44 -20.32
N GLY A 23 -9.29 -13.54 -20.38
CA GLY A 23 -8.43 -12.48 -20.94
C GLY A 23 -6.94 -12.61 -20.60
N LYS A 24 -6.14 -11.62 -21.00
CA LYS A 24 -4.68 -11.54 -20.78
C LYS A 24 -4.36 -11.47 -19.28
N THR A 25 -3.56 -12.39 -18.78
CA THR A 25 -3.33 -12.69 -17.35
C THR A 25 -2.36 -11.77 -16.60
N ASP A 26 -1.89 -10.66 -17.19
CA ASP A 26 -0.83 -9.82 -16.59
C ASP A 26 -1.08 -8.30 -16.64
N GLU A 27 -2.28 -7.86 -17.04
CA GLU A 27 -2.63 -6.43 -17.02
C GLU A 27 -3.10 -6.02 -15.61
N MET A 28 -2.50 -4.95 -15.07
CA MET A 28 -2.93 -4.34 -13.81
C MET A 28 -4.27 -3.66 -14.02
N GLU A 29 -5.27 -4.07 -13.25
CA GLU A 29 -6.62 -3.54 -13.29
C GLU A 29 -6.84 -2.60 -12.11
N PHE A 30 -7.35 -1.42 -12.40
CA PHE A 30 -7.80 -0.46 -11.39
C PHE A 30 -9.01 -1.03 -10.66
N ASN A 31 -8.85 -1.29 -9.35
CA ASN A 31 -9.90 -1.90 -8.53
C ASN A 31 -9.96 -1.21 -7.15
N PRO A 32 -10.41 0.06 -7.10
CA PRO A 32 -10.46 0.84 -5.87
C PRO A 32 -11.29 0.11 -4.81
N MET A 33 -10.77 0.00 -3.59
CA MET A 33 -11.41 -0.68 -2.46
C MET A 33 -11.89 -2.12 -2.72
N ALA A 34 -11.44 -2.76 -3.82
CA ALA A 34 -11.96 -4.04 -4.29
C ALA A 34 -13.49 -4.02 -4.51
N ILE A 35 -14.06 -2.86 -4.86
CA ILE A 35 -15.51 -2.65 -4.89
C ILE A 35 -16.06 -2.34 -6.28
N ILE A 36 -15.21 -2.15 -7.30
CA ILE A 36 -15.62 -1.54 -8.58
C ILE A 36 -16.79 -2.27 -9.25
N ASP A 37 -16.79 -3.61 -9.24
CA ASP A 37 -17.85 -4.45 -9.83
C ASP A 37 -19.14 -4.50 -9.00
N PHE A 38 -19.10 -4.01 -7.76
CA PHE A 38 -20.19 -4.04 -6.78
C PHE A 38 -20.72 -2.65 -6.43
N MET A 39 -20.24 -1.60 -7.12
CA MET A 39 -20.64 -0.24 -6.80
C MET A 39 -22.10 0.02 -7.14
N SER A 40 -22.87 0.43 -6.15
CA SER A 40 -24.27 0.87 -6.28
C SER A 40 -24.45 2.38 -6.38
N ILE A 41 -23.37 3.15 -6.16
CA ILE A 41 -23.34 4.61 -6.23
C ILE A 41 -22.11 5.08 -7.00
N HIS A 42 -22.12 6.34 -7.45
CA HIS A 42 -20.99 6.95 -8.14
C HIS A 42 -19.71 6.96 -7.28
N ILE A 43 -18.53 6.68 -7.86
CA ILE A 43 -17.26 6.53 -7.12
C ILE A 43 -16.87 7.79 -6.35
N GLY A 44 -17.13 8.97 -6.92
CA GLY A 44 -16.90 10.24 -6.23
C GLY A 44 -17.68 10.33 -4.92
N LYS A 45 -18.96 9.94 -4.95
CA LYS A 45 -19.81 9.90 -3.74
C LYS A 45 -19.37 8.82 -2.76
N TYR A 46 -18.95 7.68 -3.27
CA TYR A 46 -18.41 6.59 -2.45
C TYR A 46 -17.18 7.06 -1.66
N LEU A 47 -16.20 7.69 -2.32
CA LEU A 47 -15.00 8.20 -1.66
C LEU A 47 -15.31 9.38 -0.72
N GLU A 48 -16.22 10.28 -1.10
CA GLU A 48 -16.70 11.36 -0.23
C GLU A 48 -17.23 10.80 1.10
N ASN A 49 -18.02 9.73 1.06
CA ASN A 49 -18.57 9.10 2.26
C ASN A 49 -17.45 8.53 3.16
N TYR A 50 -16.41 7.91 2.60
CA TYR A 50 -15.25 7.44 3.38
C TYR A 50 -14.49 8.60 4.04
N LEU A 51 -14.29 9.70 3.32
CA LEU A 51 -13.62 10.89 3.87
C LEU A 51 -14.45 11.54 4.97
N ALA A 52 -15.76 11.67 4.77
CA ALA A 52 -16.69 12.17 5.78
C ALA A 52 -16.73 11.29 7.04
N PHE A 53 -16.71 9.97 6.88
CA PHE A 53 -16.66 9.03 8.00
C PHE A 53 -15.39 9.22 8.86
N GLY A 54 -14.24 9.42 8.23
CA GLY A 54 -13.00 9.70 8.97
C GLY A 54 -13.07 11.00 9.79
N LYS A 55 -13.76 12.02 9.26
CA LYS A 55 -14.00 13.29 9.95
C LYS A 55 -15.02 13.18 11.09
N SER A 56 -15.91 12.19 11.06
CA SER A 56 -17.00 12.03 12.03
C SER A 56 -16.63 11.23 13.28
N ILE A 57 -15.48 10.56 13.29
CA ILE A 57 -15.03 9.72 14.41
C ILE A 57 -13.73 10.25 15.03
N LYS A 58 -13.65 10.21 16.37
CA LYS A 58 -12.49 10.71 17.12
C LYS A 58 -11.22 9.90 16.86
N ASN A 59 -11.36 8.58 16.75
CA ASN A 59 -10.26 7.63 16.63
C ASN A 59 -10.49 6.71 15.42
N PRO A 60 -10.23 7.17 14.19
CA PRO A 60 -10.42 6.34 13.00
C PRO A 60 -9.48 5.13 13.00
N PRO A 61 -9.92 3.96 12.50
CA PRO A 61 -9.06 2.79 12.46
C PRO A 61 -7.84 3.02 11.56
N LYS A 62 -6.71 2.42 11.94
CA LYS A 62 -5.49 2.41 11.13
C LYS A 62 -5.76 1.59 9.85
N ILE A 63 -5.34 2.12 8.70
CA ILE A 63 -5.47 1.45 7.39
C ILE A 63 -4.10 0.88 7.01
N PHE A 64 -4.09 -0.37 6.55
CA PHE A 64 -2.88 -1.09 6.12
C PHE A 64 -3.03 -1.57 4.68
N GLY A 65 -1.96 -1.47 3.91
CA GLY A 65 -1.83 -2.11 2.60
C GLY A 65 -0.88 -3.30 2.69
N ALA A 66 -1.21 -4.40 2.01
CA ALA A 66 -0.37 -5.59 1.97
C ALA A 66 -0.23 -6.11 0.53
N ASN A 67 0.96 -6.59 0.18
CA ASN A 67 1.23 -7.25 -1.09
C ASN A 67 1.90 -8.60 -0.85
N TYR A 68 1.10 -9.67 -0.78
CA TYR A 68 1.60 -11.04 -0.61
C TYR A 68 2.19 -11.64 -1.90
N PHE A 69 2.00 -10.96 -3.03
CA PHE A 69 2.34 -11.46 -4.37
C PHE A 69 3.63 -10.85 -4.92
N LEU A 70 4.40 -10.14 -4.08
CA LEU A 70 5.67 -9.57 -4.48
C LEU A 70 6.62 -10.67 -4.95
N LYS A 71 7.22 -10.46 -6.12
CA LYS A 71 8.19 -11.38 -6.75
C LYS A 71 9.55 -10.70 -6.87
N ASN A 72 10.62 -11.49 -6.83
CA ASN A 72 11.95 -11.03 -7.22
C ASN A 72 12.10 -10.99 -8.76
N GLU A 73 13.27 -10.55 -9.22
CA GLU A 73 13.63 -10.46 -10.65
C GLU A 73 13.57 -11.82 -11.38
N LYS A 74 13.66 -12.93 -10.65
CA LYS A 74 13.53 -14.30 -11.18
C LYS A 74 12.08 -14.79 -11.21
N GLY A 75 11.12 -13.94 -10.87
CA GLY A 75 9.69 -14.29 -10.82
C GLY A 75 9.28 -15.13 -9.61
N VAL A 76 10.16 -15.32 -8.62
CA VAL A 76 9.89 -16.11 -7.42
C VAL A 76 9.22 -15.24 -6.37
N PHE A 77 8.13 -15.74 -5.78
CA PHE A 77 7.43 -15.06 -4.69
C PHE A 77 8.35 -14.87 -3.48
N LEU A 78 8.32 -13.67 -2.92
CA LEU A 78 9.10 -13.30 -1.74
C LEU A 78 8.39 -13.66 -0.43
N ASN A 79 7.14 -14.13 -0.48
CA ASN A 79 6.36 -14.49 0.69
C ASN A 79 5.87 -15.92 0.56
N SER A 80 5.86 -16.64 1.68
CA SER A 80 5.12 -17.88 1.84
C SER A 80 3.64 -17.58 2.15
N LYS A 81 2.77 -18.59 2.03
CA LYS A 81 1.35 -18.45 2.44
C LYS A 81 1.22 -18.26 3.96
N ASP A 82 2.09 -18.89 4.74
CA ASP A 82 2.07 -18.83 6.21
C ASP A 82 2.60 -17.50 6.76
N ASP A 83 3.40 -16.76 5.97
CA ASP A 83 3.91 -15.44 6.35
C ASP A 83 2.76 -14.45 6.66
N LYS A 84 1.54 -14.70 6.17
CA LYS A 84 0.32 -13.96 6.56
C LYS A 84 0.12 -13.85 8.06
N LYS A 85 0.48 -14.89 8.83
CA LYS A 85 0.38 -14.88 10.30
C LYS A 85 1.32 -13.84 10.91
N VAL A 86 2.51 -13.69 10.35
CA VAL A 86 3.50 -12.68 10.76
C VAL A 86 2.99 -11.28 10.44
N TRP A 87 2.48 -11.05 9.22
CA TRP A 87 1.97 -9.75 8.80
C TRP A 87 0.78 -9.28 9.65
N LEU A 88 -0.15 -10.18 9.95
CA LEU A 88 -1.26 -9.89 10.85
C LEU A 88 -0.78 -9.63 12.28
N SER A 89 0.22 -10.37 12.77
CA SER A 89 0.79 -10.15 14.10
C SER A 89 1.47 -8.78 14.20
N TRP A 90 2.19 -8.34 13.17
CA TRP A 90 2.76 -6.99 13.11
C TRP A 90 1.67 -5.91 13.10
N ILE A 91 0.61 -6.09 12.30
CA ILE A 91 -0.54 -5.17 12.28
C ILE A 91 -1.16 -5.04 13.67
N THR A 92 -1.38 -6.15 14.37
CA THR A 92 -1.90 -6.15 15.75
C THR A 92 -0.97 -5.38 16.69
N LYS A 93 0.34 -5.66 16.66
CA LYS A 93 1.32 -4.92 17.48
C LYS A 93 1.35 -3.42 17.13
N ARG A 94 1.17 -3.03 15.86
CA ARG A 94 1.05 -1.62 15.45
C ARG A 94 -0.23 -0.95 15.93
N ILE A 95 -1.34 -1.68 16.00
CA ILE A 95 -2.60 -1.18 16.56
C ILE A 95 -2.44 -0.93 18.06
N GLU A 96 -1.82 -1.88 18.76
CA GLU A 96 -1.54 -1.84 20.21
C GLU A 96 -0.36 -0.93 20.60
N GLU A 97 0.30 -0.28 19.63
CA GLU A 97 1.46 0.60 19.85
C GLU A 97 2.67 -0.11 20.49
N LYS A 98 2.84 -1.40 20.19
CA LYS A 98 3.93 -2.28 20.66
C LYS A 98 4.99 -2.59 19.61
N SER A 99 4.99 -1.87 18.50
CA SER A 99 5.94 -2.06 17.40
C SER A 99 6.17 -0.73 16.71
N ASP A 100 7.41 -0.48 16.33
CA ASP A 100 7.81 0.74 15.63
C ASP A 100 7.59 0.60 14.11
N ALA A 101 7.76 1.70 13.40
CA ALA A 101 7.70 1.72 11.95
C ALA A 101 8.65 2.77 11.36
N ILE A 102 9.15 2.49 10.17
CA ILE A 102 9.99 3.41 9.40
C ILE A 102 9.09 4.26 8.52
N GLU A 103 9.31 5.58 8.55
CA GLU A 103 8.61 6.51 7.68
C GLU A 103 9.20 6.49 6.27
N THR A 104 8.32 6.36 5.27
CA THR A 104 8.68 6.29 3.87
C THR A 104 7.77 7.21 3.07
N PRO A 105 8.10 7.56 1.81
CA PRO A 105 7.25 8.44 1.02
C PRO A 105 5.90 7.78 0.69
N VAL A 106 5.77 6.46 0.82
CA VAL A 106 4.56 5.69 0.51
C VAL A 106 3.79 5.23 1.75
N GLY A 107 4.18 5.70 2.94
CA GLY A 107 3.57 5.33 4.21
C GLY A 107 4.58 4.72 5.19
N LEU A 108 4.08 4.00 6.18
CA LEU A 108 4.89 3.36 7.21
C LEU A 108 5.18 1.90 6.84
N ILE A 109 6.42 1.46 7.02
CA ILE A 109 6.83 0.06 6.87
C ILE A 109 7.35 -0.52 8.21
N PRO A 110 7.33 -1.85 8.40
CA PRO A 110 7.86 -2.48 9.61
C PRO A 110 9.35 -2.22 9.81
N VAL A 111 9.82 -2.19 11.06
CA VAL A 111 11.26 -2.25 11.38
C VAL A 111 11.75 -3.70 11.27
N TYR A 112 13.00 -3.90 10.82
CA TYR A 112 13.60 -5.23 10.68
C TYR A 112 13.60 -6.05 11.98
N SER A 113 13.95 -5.44 13.12
CA SER A 113 14.02 -6.10 14.42
C SER A 113 12.69 -6.75 14.80
N ASP A 114 11.61 -5.99 14.63
CA ASP A 114 10.26 -6.41 15.00
C ASP A 114 9.82 -7.59 14.13
N LEU A 115 10.04 -7.50 12.82
CA LEU A 115 9.72 -8.63 11.93
C LEU A 115 10.55 -9.85 12.26
N ARG A 116 11.86 -9.70 12.50
CA ARG A 116 12.73 -10.82 12.86
C ARG A 116 12.22 -11.55 14.10
N GLU A 117 11.82 -10.82 15.12
CA GLU A 117 11.26 -11.38 16.35
C GLU A 117 9.92 -12.08 16.10
N ILE A 118 9.02 -11.44 15.34
CA ILE A 118 7.71 -12.02 15.02
C ILE A 118 7.85 -13.28 14.17
N PHE A 119 8.76 -13.32 13.19
CA PHE A 119 9.02 -14.52 12.38
C PHE A 119 9.53 -15.69 13.24
N ALA A 120 10.41 -15.41 14.20
CA ALA A 120 10.91 -16.41 15.14
C ALA A 120 9.79 -16.90 16.07
N GLU A 121 8.98 -16.00 16.62
CA GLU A 121 7.89 -16.31 17.55
C GLU A 121 6.75 -17.09 16.87
N VAL A 122 6.29 -16.62 15.71
CA VAL A 122 5.07 -17.12 15.07
C VAL A 122 5.33 -18.34 14.19
N LEU A 123 6.49 -18.39 13.52
CA LEU A 123 6.80 -19.42 12.53
C LEU A 123 8.03 -20.26 12.89
N GLY A 124 8.75 -19.95 13.97
CA GLY A 124 10.01 -20.63 14.29
C GLY A 124 11.08 -20.45 13.20
N LYS A 125 10.97 -19.37 12.41
CA LYS A 125 11.75 -19.16 11.20
C LYS A 125 12.73 -18.00 11.38
N GLU A 126 13.96 -18.17 10.89
CA GLU A 126 14.90 -17.06 10.75
C GLU A 126 14.46 -16.13 9.61
N TYR A 127 14.37 -14.83 9.92
CA TYR A 127 14.08 -13.79 8.93
C TYR A 127 15.31 -12.91 8.72
N THR A 128 15.90 -13.02 7.54
CA THR A 128 17.21 -12.45 7.26
C THR A 128 17.10 -10.97 6.88
N LYS A 129 18.17 -10.20 7.11
CA LYS A 129 18.27 -8.80 6.62
C LYS A 129 18.10 -8.71 5.11
N LYS A 130 18.58 -9.72 4.38
CA LYS A 130 18.48 -9.80 2.93
C LYS A 130 17.03 -9.94 2.47
N ASP A 131 16.24 -10.80 3.12
CA ASP A 131 14.82 -10.97 2.81
C ASP A 131 14.06 -9.67 3.07
N TYR A 132 14.33 -9.05 4.22
CA TYR A 132 13.76 -7.75 4.59
C TYR A 132 14.08 -6.66 3.58
N GLU A 133 15.37 -6.47 3.25
CA GLU A 133 15.79 -5.47 2.27
C GLU A 133 15.16 -5.74 0.89
N THR A 134 15.09 -6.99 0.46
CA THR A 134 14.50 -7.35 -0.84
C THR A 134 13.00 -7.03 -0.89
N GLN A 135 12.27 -7.37 0.18
CA GLN A 135 10.82 -7.16 0.30
C GLN A 135 10.45 -5.68 0.46
N PHE A 136 11.20 -4.95 1.29
CA PHE A 136 10.86 -3.58 1.68
C PHE A 136 11.65 -2.49 0.95
N SER A 137 12.56 -2.85 0.03
CA SER A 137 13.13 -1.88 -0.90
C SER A 137 12.03 -1.18 -1.71
N ILE A 138 12.06 0.14 -1.72
CA ILE A 138 11.00 0.96 -2.31
C ILE A 138 11.44 1.37 -3.71
N ARG A 139 10.62 1.02 -4.71
CA ARG A 139 10.86 1.34 -6.13
C ARG A 139 10.04 2.58 -6.46
N LEU A 140 10.60 3.75 -6.20
CA LEU A 140 9.86 5.02 -6.13
C LEU A 140 9.24 5.42 -7.47
N THR A 141 9.93 5.19 -8.59
CA THR A 141 9.41 5.46 -9.94
C THR A 141 8.19 4.60 -10.23
N LYS A 142 8.16 3.34 -9.76
CA LYS A 142 6.97 2.47 -9.92
C LYS A 142 5.77 2.95 -9.11
N TYR A 143 6.00 3.44 -7.89
CA TYR A 143 4.96 4.10 -7.12
C TYR A 143 4.48 5.39 -7.78
N LYS A 144 5.40 6.21 -8.30
CA LYS A 144 5.08 7.45 -9.03
C LYS A 144 4.21 7.16 -10.25
N GLU A 145 4.65 6.25 -11.12
CA GLU A 145 3.90 5.82 -12.31
C GLU A 145 2.48 5.37 -11.93
N LYS A 146 2.35 4.60 -10.83
CA LYS A 146 1.04 4.19 -10.30
C LYS A 146 0.19 5.39 -9.91
N PHE A 147 0.67 6.27 -9.05
CA PHE A 147 -0.13 7.40 -8.59
C PHE A 147 -0.47 8.39 -9.71
N GLU A 148 0.42 8.57 -10.70
CA GLU A 148 0.13 9.35 -11.92
C GLU A 148 -1.00 8.74 -12.75
N ARG A 149 -1.01 7.40 -12.92
CA ARG A 149 -2.14 6.70 -13.58
C ARG A 149 -3.44 6.90 -12.82
N ILE A 150 -3.44 6.64 -11.51
CA ILE A 150 -4.65 6.79 -10.67
C ILE A 150 -5.16 8.22 -10.69
N ARG A 151 -4.26 9.21 -10.58
CA ARG A 151 -4.61 10.62 -10.69
C ARG A 151 -5.24 10.97 -12.04
N GLY A 152 -4.71 10.42 -13.13
CA GLY A 152 -5.26 10.59 -14.47
C GLY A 152 -6.61 9.89 -14.71
N ILE A 153 -6.92 8.82 -13.96
CA ILE A 153 -8.26 8.21 -13.93
C ILE A 153 -9.23 9.14 -13.21
N TYR A 154 -8.89 9.54 -11.98
CA TYR A 154 -9.78 10.35 -11.15
C TYR A 154 -9.99 11.78 -11.64
N SER A 155 -9.06 12.36 -12.39
CA SER A 155 -9.25 13.67 -13.03
C SER A 155 -10.39 13.69 -14.06
N LYS A 156 -10.75 12.53 -14.62
CA LYS A 156 -11.83 12.38 -15.60
C LYS A 156 -13.17 12.03 -14.97
N VAL A 157 -13.19 11.75 -13.66
CA VAL A 157 -14.40 11.39 -12.94
C VAL A 157 -15.11 12.67 -12.48
N ASN A 158 -16.30 12.90 -13.00
CA ASN A 158 -17.12 14.06 -12.60
C ASN A 158 -17.55 13.95 -11.13
N GLY A 159 -17.45 15.03 -10.36
CA GLY A 159 -17.81 15.03 -8.94
C GLY A 159 -16.87 14.21 -8.04
N MET A 160 -15.63 14.01 -8.46
CA MET A 160 -14.57 13.51 -7.57
C MET A 160 -14.24 14.55 -6.49
N PRO A 161 -14.16 14.20 -5.19
CA PRO A 161 -13.77 15.14 -4.15
C PRO A 161 -12.36 15.70 -4.39
N ASP A 162 -12.19 17.01 -4.18
CA ASP A 162 -10.92 17.70 -4.39
C ASP A 162 -9.81 17.13 -3.50
N GLU A 163 -10.15 16.68 -2.29
CA GLU A 163 -9.20 16.03 -1.37
C GLU A 163 -8.54 14.80 -2.00
N VAL A 164 -9.25 14.04 -2.84
CA VAL A 164 -8.68 12.84 -3.51
C VAL A 164 -7.57 13.25 -4.47
N ASN A 165 -7.85 14.22 -5.34
CA ASN A 165 -6.88 14.70 -6.32
C ASN A 165 -5.69 15.38 -5.65
N LYS A 166 -5.96 16.22 -4.64
CA LYS A 166 -4.92 16.90 -3.86
C LYS A 166 -3.99 15.91 -3.15
N ALA A 167 -4.54 14.90 -2.46
CA ALA A 167 -3.71 13.92 -1.75
C ALA A 167 -2.85 13.08 -2.70
N LEU A 168 -3.34 12.80 -3.92
CA LEU A 168 -2.56 12.13 -4.96
C LEU A 168 -1.43 13.02 -5.50
N ASP A 169 -1.71 14.29 -5.74
CA ASP A 169 -0.70 15.27 -6.18
C ASP A 169 0.41 15.40 -5.11
N GLU A 170 0.03 15.56 -3.83
CA GLU A 170 0.96 15.59 -2.69
C GLU A 170 1.77 14.28 -2.55
N GLN A 171 1.15 13.13 -2.79
CA GLN A 171 1.80 11.82 -2.77
C GLN A 171 2.86 11.71 -3.88
N ILE A 172 2.56 12.18 -5.10
CA ILE A 172 3.49 12.22 -6.23
C ILE A 172 4.65 13.17 -5.93
N GLU A 173 4.38 14.36 -5.39
CA GLU A 173 5.40 15.33 -5.00
C GLU A 173 6.34 14.79 -3.91
N ARG A 174 5.80 14.13 -2.89
CA ARG A 174 6.60 13.48 -1.84
C ARG A 174 7.52 12.41 -2.43
N ILE A 175 7.03 11.59 -3.35
CA ILE A 175 7.84 10.60 -4.05
C ILE A 175 8.95 11.27 -4.86
N ASN A 176 8.65 12.34 -5.62
CA ASN A 176 9.65 13.09 -6.39
C ASN A 176 10.77 13.65 -5.52
N LYS A 177 10.44 14.17 -4.32
CA LYS A 177 11.43 14.64 -3.34
C LYS A 177 12.36 13.50 -2.90
N TYR A 178 11.80 12.32 -2.64
CA TYR A 178 12.59 11.14 -2.25
C TYR A 178 13.46 10.62 -3.40
N ILE A 179 12.97 10.59 -4.64
CA ILE A 179 13.77 10.21 -5.81
C ILE A 179 14.99 11.12 -5.94
N LYS A 180 14.81 12.44 -5.79
CA LYS A 180 15.92 13.40 -5.86
C LYS A 180 16.95 13.20 -4.73
N LYS A 181 16.50 12.75 -3.56
CA LYS A 181 17.37 12.58 -2.38
C LYS A 181 18.08 11.23 -2.34
N TYR A 182 17.41 10.15 -2.74
CA TYR A 182 17.86 8.78 -2.50
C TYR A 182 18.02 7.93 -3.78
N GLY A 183 17.61 8.44 -4.94
CA GLY A 183 17.49 7.66 -6.17
C GLY A 183 16.18 6.87 -6.25
N ASP A 184 16.05 6.00 -7.26
CA ASP A 184 14.81 5.27 -7.53
C ASP A 184 14.55 4.13 -6.53
N VAL A 185 15.56 3.28 -6.31
CA VAL A 185 15.44 2.10 -5.44
C VAL A 185 16.08 2.40 -4.09
N VAL A 186 15.25 2.50 -3.06
CA VAL A 186 15.68 2.88 -1.72
C VAL A 186 15.58 1.68 -0.77
N SER A 187 16.72 1.27 -0.22
CA SER A 187 16.75 0.25 0.84
C SER A 187 16.11 0.79 2.11
N PRO A 188 15.30 -0.01 2.84
CA PRO A 188 14.74 0.39 4.12
C PRO A 188 15.79 0.63 5.21
N PHE A 189 17.04 0.16 5.02
CA PHE A 189 18.15 0.44 5.94
C PHE A 189 18.77 1.84 5.76
N ASN A 190 18.40 2.55 4.69
CA ASN A 190 18.91 3.88 4.37
C ASN A 190 17.90 5.00 4.70
N LEU A 191 16.80 4.66 5.37
CA LEU A 191 15.69 5.54 5.72
C LEU A 191 15.66 5.85 7.21
#